data_AF-A0A941X0G1-F1
#
_entry.id   AF-A0A941X0G1-F1
#
_cell.length_a   1.000
_cell.length_b   1.000
_cell.length_c   1.000
_cell.angle_alpha   90.00
_cell.angle_beta   90.00
_cell.angle_gamma   90.00
#
_symmetry.space_group_name_H-M   'P 1'
#
loop_
_entity.id
_entity.type
_entity.pdbx_description
1 polymer ?
#
loop_
_entity_poly.entity_id
_entity_poly.type
_entity_poly.pdbx_seq_one_letter_code
_entity_poly.pdbx_strand_id
1 'polypeptide(L)'
;IDKKRYGSTNLPQLNIGLGLKGVLKSLLMAFILVLAGYATLALVKYLFNQDYRMWMFAFDELKVEHWWYVLLTMAFTFVQLAISGAMLNYHRRTDIPEWLDELLTVLFNSIGIWLVALINILVLHSGGTMFSNWQFTYQFLLAVPVTVYLCRRLYKVTRSVWLGAFVTGLILGWSFVAPAGYIIYHAPGWFSVFFHI
;
A
#
# COMPACT_ATOMS: atom_id res chain seq x y z
N ILE A 1 11.57 21.68 16.61
CA ILE A 1 11.96 20.30 16.97
C ILE A 1 12.19 20.25 18.47
N ASP A 2 11.44 19.44 19.22
CA ASP A 2 11.56 19.34 20.68
C ASP A 2 12.68 18.37 21.06
N LYS A 3 13.91 18.90 21.16
CA LYS A 3 15.11 18.14 21.53
C LYS A 3 15.03 17.54 22.93
N LYS A 4 14.22 18.09 23.84
CA LYS A 4 14.03 17.55 25.19
C LYS A 4 13.23 16.26 25.19
N ARG A 5 12.29 16.10 24.25
CA ARG A 5 11.37 14.96 24.21
C ARG A 5 11.84 13.80 23.32
N TYR A 6 12.57 14.10 22.24
CA TYR A 6 12.92 13.10 21.21
C TYR A 6 14.42 12.93 20.98
N GLY A 7 15.27 13.58 21.78
CA GLY A 7 16.72 13.49 21.68
C GLY A 7 17.28 14.18 20.44
N SER A 8 18.59 14.01 20.20
CA SER A 8 19.30 14.62 19.07
C SER A 8 18.96 13.99 17.72
N THR A 9 18.54 12.71 17.72
CA THR A 9 18.26 11.94 16.51
C THR A 9 16.79 11.93 16.11
N ASN A 10 15.86 12.43 16.92
CA ASN A 10 14.41 12.49 16.65
C ASN A 10 13.72 11.15 16.26
N LEU A 11 14.46 10.03 16.19
CA LEU A 11 13.97 8.68 15.90
C LEU A 11 12.87 8.19 16.87
N PRO A 12 12.91 8.53 18.17
CA PRO A 12 11.83 8.17 19.10
C PRO A 12 10.46 8.74 18.71
N GLN A 13 10.41 9.82 17.92
CA GLN A 13 9.14 10.41 17.45
C GLN A 13 8.35 9.43 16.56
N LEU A 14 9.05 8.57 15.83
CA LEU A 14 8.47 7.62 14.87
C LEU A 14 7.82 6.39 15.54
N ASN A 15 8.01 6.22 16.86
CA ASN A 15 7.57 5.04 17.61
C ASN A 15 8.03 3.70 16.99
N ILE A 16 9.23 3.69 16.40
CA ILE A 16 9.83 2.46 15.85
C ILE A 16 10.03 1.44 16.98
N GLY A 17 10.43 1.87 18.17
CA GLY A 17 10.59 1.00 19.35
C GLY A 17 9.28 0.56 20.03
N LEU A 18 8.14 0.56 19.32
CA LEU A 18 6.89 0.01 19.86
C LEU A 18 7.14 -1.44 20.29
N GLY A 19 6.82 -1.75 21.55
CA GLY A 19 6.89 -3.13 22.04
C GLY A 19 6.01 -4.06 21.21
N LEU A 20 6.28 -5.37 21.22
CA LEU A 20 5.59 -6.38 20.41
C LEU A 20 4.06 -6.25 20.44
N LYS A 21 3.48 -5.99 21.63
CA LYS A 21 2.04 -5.76 21.82
C LYS A 21 1.49 -4.61 20.96
N GLY A 22 2.26 -3.53 20.82
CA GLY A 22 1.88 -2.37 20.01
C GLY A 22 1.98 -2.61 18.51
N VAL A 23 2.99 -3.38 18.08
CA VAL A 23 3.12 -3.83 16.70
C VAL A 23 1.94 -4.75 16.33
N LEU A 24 1.61 -5.72 17.18
CA LEU A 24 0.46 -6.62 16.97
C LEU A 24 -0.88 -5.88 16.94
N LYS A 25 -1.07 -4.86 17.78
CA LYS A 25 -2.26 -3.99 17.69
C LYS A 25 -2.34 -3.24 16.36
N SER A 26 -1.20 -2.77 15.85
CA SER A 26 -1.13 -2.10 14.55
C SER A 26 -1.47 -3.07 13.41
N LEU A 27 -1.00 -4.31 13.50
CA LEU A 27 -1.34 -5.38 12.56
C LEU A 27 -2.84 -5.71 12.60
N LEU A 28 -3.42 -5.90 13.79
CA LEU A 28 -4.85 -6.18 13.95
C LEU A 28 -5.70 -5.05 13.37
N MET A 29 -5.34 -3.79 13.65
CA MET A 29 -6.04 -2.64 13.09
C MET A 29 -5.94 -2.61 11.55
N ALA A 30 -4.78 -2.98 10.99
CA ALA A 30 -4.62 -3.07 9.55
C ALA A 30 -5.56 -4.11 8.92
N PHE A 31 -5.68 -5.29 9.54
CA PHE A 31 -6.64 -6.30 9.12
C PHE A 31 -8.09 -5.80 9.17
N ILE A 32 -8.48 -5.10 10.24
CA ILE A 32 -9.84 -4.55 10.36
C ILE A 32 -10.13 -3.55 9.23
N LEU A 33 -9.18 -2.66 8.93
CA LEU A 33 -9.34 -1.66 7.86
C LEU A 33 -9.47 -2.31 6.48
N VAL A 34 -8.64 -3.32 6.18
CA VAL A 34 -8.68 -4.02 4.89
C VAL A 34 -9.94 -4.89 4.78
N LEU A 35 -10.37 -5.53 5.87
CA LEU A 35 -11.61 -6.29 5.92
C LEU A 35 -12.83 -5.38 5.72
N ALA A 36 -12.82 -4.18 6.28
CA ALA A 36 -13.86 -3.18 6.00
C ALA A 36 -13.89 -2.79 4.52
N GLY A 37 -12.72 -2.56 3.90
CA GLY A 37 -12.62 -2.29 2.45
C GLY A 37 -13.06 -3.46 1.58
N TYR A 38 -12.78 -4.70 2.00
CA TYR A 38 -13.25 -5.90 1.32
C TYR A 38 -14.78 -6.06 1.44
N ALA A 39 -15.34 -5.81 2.62
CA ALA A 39 -16.79 -5.86 2.84
C ALA A 39 -17.53 -4.82 1.99
N THR A 40 -16.97 -3.60 1.84
CA THR A 40 -17.56 -2.59 0.95
C THR A 40 -17.43 -3.00 -0.51
N LEU A 41 -16.34 -3.66 -0.91
CA LEU A 41 -16.20 -4.20 -2.27
C LEU A 41 -17.25 -5.29 -2.53
N ALA A 42 -17.40 -6.24 -1.62
CA ALA A 42 -18.41 -7.30 -1.73
C ALA A 42 -19.84 -6.73 -1.82
N LEU A 43 -20.14 -5.68 -1.05
CA LEU A 43 -21.41 -4.97 -1.13
C LEU A 43 -21.61 -4.32 -2.50
N VAL A 44 -20.60 -3.61 -3.02
CA VAL A 44 -20.68 -2.95 -4.34
C VAL A 44 -20.83 -3.99 -5.45
N LYS A 45 -20.13 -5.11 -5.36
CA LYS A 45 -20.25 -6.20 -6.32
C LYS A 45 -21.62 -6.86 -6.26
N TYR A 46 -22.18 -7.07 -5.06
CA TYR A 46 -23.53 -7.58 -4.91
C TYR A 46 -24.61 -6.63 -5.48
N LEU A 47 -24.49 -5.33 -5.22
CA LEU A 47 -25.52 -4.34 -5.63
C LEU A 47 -25.39 -3.91 -7.10
N PHE A 48 -24.17 -3.83 -7.64
CA PHE A 48 -23.90 -3.22 -8.94
C PHE A 48 -23.12 -4.12 -9.89
N ASN A 49 -22.67 -5.29 -9.44
CA ASN A 49 -21.80 -6.20 -10.20
C ASN A 49 -20.53 -5.48 -10.72
N GLN A 50 -19.97 -4.60 -9.89
CA GLN A 50 -18.75 -3.83 -10.18
C GLN A 50 -17.64 -4.15 -9.17
N ASP A 51 -16.39 -4.14 -9.65
CA ASP A 51 -15.18 -4.25 -8.86
C ASP A 51 -14.54 -2.87 -8.60
N TYR A 52 -13.58 -2.79 -7.67
CA TYR A 52 -12.85 -1.54 -7.46
C TYR A 52 -11.69 -1.47 -8.43
N ARG A 53 -11.88 -0.77 -9.54
CA ARG A 53 -10.84 -0.60 -10.53
C ARG A 53 -10.70 0.86 -10.92
N MET A 54 -9.49 1.39 -10.73
CA MET A 54 -9.10 2.67 -11.30
C MET A 54 -7.83 2.44 -12.11
N TRP A 55 -7.99 2.40 -13.43
CA TRP A 55 -6.94 1.97 -14.35
C TRP A 55 -6.37 0.59 -13.95
N MET A 56 -5.06 0.34 -14.09
CA MET A 56 -4.45 -0.96 -13.75
C MET A 56 -4.38 -1.24 -12.23
N PHE A 57 -4.80 -0.29 -11.38
CA PHE A 57 -4.92 -0.50 -9.94
C PHE A 57 -6.32 -1.04 -9.64
N ALA A 58 -6.39 -2.34 -9.37
CA ALA A 58 -7.63 -3.09 -9.31
C ALA A 58 -7.71 -3.98 -8.08
N PHE A 59 -8.90 -4.12 -7.55
CA PHE A 59 -9.25 -5.01 -6.46
C PHE A 59 -10.52 -5.75 -6.86
N ASP A 60 -10.52 -7.05 -6.62
CA ASP A 60 -11.66 -7.93 -6.81
C ASP A 60 -11.70 -8.94 -5.66
N GLU A 61 -12.79 -9.68 -5.59
CA GLU A 61 -12.96 -10.79 -4.66
C GLU A 61 -11.84 -11.82 -4.82
N LEU A 62 -11.36 -12.31 -3.69
CA LEU A 62 -10.32 -13.32 -3.61
C LEU A 62 -10.93 -14.59 -3.03
N LYS A 63 -10.59 -15.74 -3.62
CA LYS A 63 -10.82 -17.01 -2.94
C LYS A 63 -9.98 -17.08 -1.66
N VAL A 64 -10.44 -17.85 -0.68
CA VAL A 64 -9.81 -17.94 0.64
C VAL A 64 -8.32 -18.32 0.53
N GLU A 65 -7.97 -19.22 -0.40
CA GLU A 65 -6.59 -19.66 -0.60
C GLU A 65 -5.66 -18.53 -1.06
N HIS A 66 -6.19 -17.53 -1.76
CA HIS A 66 -5.38 -16.46 -2.33
C HIS A 66 -4.95 -15.43 -1.30
N TRP A 67 -5.63 -15.36 -0.15
CA TRP A 67 -5.23 -14.49 0.95
C TRP A 67 -3.85 -14.86 1.51
N TRP A 68 -3.43 -16.12 1.38
CA TRP A 68 -2.06 -16.50 1.74
C TRP A 68 -1.02 -15.76 0.90
N TYR A 69 -1.25 -15.58 -0.40
CA TYR A 69 -0.36 -14.82 -1.28
C TYR A 69 -0.36 -13.32 -0.96
N VAL A 70 -1.49 -12.78 -0.51
CA VAL A 70 -1.58 -11.39 0.00
C VAL A 70 -0.71 -11.21 1.24
N LEU A 71 -0.74 -12.18 2.16
CA LEU A 71 0.10 -12.13 3.37
C LEU A 71 1.59 -12.27 3.04
N LEU A 72 1.96 -13.14 2.09
CA LEU A 72 3.34 -13.29 1.63
C LEU A 72 3.86 -12.01 0.95
N THR A 73 3.06 -11.38 0.08
CA THR A 73 3.42 -10.12 -0.57
C THR A 73 3.53 -8.97 0.43
N MET A 74 2.62 -8.89 1.41
CA MET A 74 2.73 -7.96 2.53
C MET A 74 4.04 -8.19 3.29
N ALA A 75 4.34 -9.43 3.70
CA ALA A 75 5.55 -9.74 4.46
C ALA A 75 6.83 -9.40 3.70
N PHE A 76 6.87 -9.68 2.39
CA PHE A 76 8.00 -9.36 1.52
C PHE A 76 8.22 -7.85 1.37
N THR A 77 7.14 -7.08 1.18
CA THR A 77 7.21 -5.62 0.98
C THR A 77 7.28 -4.84 2.29
N PHE A 78 6.99 -5.48 3.41
CA PHE A 78 6.83 -4.84 4.71
C PHE A 78 8.05 -4.03 5.15
N VAL A 79 9.25 -4.60 5.03
CA VAL A 79 10.49 -3.94 5.46
C VAL A 79 10.69 -2.64 4.67
N GLN A 80 10.49 -2.69 3.36
CA GLN A 80 10.58 -1.52 2.48
C GLN A 80 9.53 -0.47 2.85
N LEU A 81 8.28 -0.88 3.10
CA LEU A 81 7.18 0.02 3.45
C LEU A 81 7.38 0.65 4.84
N ALA A 82 7.93 -0.08 5.80
CA ALA A 82 8.24 0.42 7.13
C ALA A 82 9.37 1.47 7.09
N ILE A 83 10.44 1.22 6.33
CA ILE A 83 11.53 2.18 6.12
C ILE A 83 10.99 3.43 5.40
N SER A 84 10.22 3.24 4.34
CA SER A 84 9.61 4.34 3.58
C SER A 84 8.69 5.18 4.47
N GLY A 85 7.82 4.54 5.24
CA GLY A 85 6.93 5.18 6.22
C GLY A 85 7.69 5.96 7.29
N ALA A 86 8.83 5.44 7.76
CA ALA A 86 9.72 6.15 8.67
C ALA A 86 10.33 7.40 8.01
N MET A 87 10.91 7.27 6.81
CA MET A 87 11.53 8.38 6.07
C MET A 87 10.54 9.51 5.77
N LEU A 88 9.33 9.16 5.32
CA LEU A 88 8.27 10.12 5.02
C LEU A 88 7.89 10.97 6.24
N ASN A 89 7.88 10.37 7.42
CA ASN A 89 7.35 11.00 8.64
C ASN A 89 8.44 11.58 9.55
N TYR A 90 9.72 11.34 9.26
CA TYR A 90 10.84 11.77 10.06
C TYR A 90 11.06 13.29 10.03
N HIS A 91 10.94 13.90 8.84
CA HIS A 91 11.02 15.35 8.65
C HIS A 91 9.66 15.90 8.20
N ARG A 92 8.74 16.09 9.15
CA ARG A 92 7.50 16.82 8.90
C ARG A 92 7.77 18.31 8.87
N ARG A 93 7.44 18.96 7.75
CA ARG A 93 7.46 20.42 7.63
C ARG A 93 6.34 21.04 8.47
N THR A 94 6.66 22.16 9.10
CA THR A 94 5.72 22.90 9.98
C THR A 94 5.53 24.34 9.53
N ASP A 95 6.27 24.75 8.50
CA ASP A 95 6.29 26.08 7.90
C ASP A 95 5.17 26.31 6.87
N ILE A 96 4.58 25.24 6.33
CA ILE A 96 3.53 25.29 5.29
C ILE A 96 2.23 24.66 5.79
N PRO A 97 1.06 25.00 5.19
CA PRO A 97 -0.21 24.38 5.58
C PRO A 97 -0.18 22.87 5.37
N GLU A 98 -0.86 22.15 6.26
CA GLU A 98 -0.75 20.69 6.37
C GLU A 98 -1.17 19.93 5.10
N TRP A 99 -2.18 20.43 4.39
CA TRP A 99 -2.64 19.82 3.14
C TRP A 99 -1.60 19.97 2.03
N LEU A 100 -0.87 21.09 2.00
CA LEU A 100 0.16 21.37 1.00
C LEU A 100 1.41 20.52 1.27
N ASP A 101 1.83 20.42 2.53
CA ASP A 101 2.91 19.50 2.94
C ASP A 101 2.62 18.05 2.52
N GLU A 102 1.38 17.61 2.70
CA GLU A 102 0.94 16.28 2.31
C GLU A 102 0.91 16.09 0.79
N LEU A 103 0.35 17.06 0.04
CA LEU A 103 0.33 17.05 -1.42
C LEU A 103 1.75 17.00 -2.00
N LEU A 104 2.65 17.87 -1.52
CA LEU A 104 4.04 17.90 -1.97
C LEU A 104 4.77 16.61 -1.62
N THR A 105 4.50 16.03 -0.45
CA THR A 105 5.07 14.73 -0.08
C THR A 105 4.65 13.65 -1.07
N VAL A 106 3.36 13.54 -1.39
CA VAL A 106 2.86 12.54 -2.35
C VAL A 106 3.46 12.78 -3.73
N LEU A 107 3.46 14.04 -4.19
CA LEU A 107 3.99 14.44 -5.50
C LEU A 107 5.46 14.06 -5.66
N PHE A 108 6.34 14.52 -4.76
CA PHE A 108 7.78 14.32 -4.89
C PHE A 108 8.24 12.89 -4.61
N ASN A 109 7.49 12.13 -3.81
CA ASN A 109 7.80 10.70 -3.62
C ASN A 109 7.28 9.83 -4.78
N SER A 110 6.36 10.34 -5.61
CA SER A 110 5.80 9.61 -6.77
C SER A 110 6.35 10.08 -8.12
N ILE A 111 7.05 11.22 -8.16
CA ILE A 111 7.55 11.78 -9.41
C ILE A 111 8.47 10.83 -10.17
N GLY A 112 9.26 10.01 -9.45
CA GLY A 112 10.17 9.04 -10.06
C GLY A 112 9.43 8.02 -10.94
N ILE A 113 8.34 7.43 -10.45
CA ILE A 113 7.59 6.43 -11.25
C ILE A 113 6.92 7.08 -12.47
N TRP A 114 6.42 8.31 -12.32
CA TRP A 114 5.82 9.05 -13.44
C TRP A 114 6.85 9.47 -14.48
N LEU A 115 8.06 9.86 -14.07
CA LEU A 115 9.17 10.19 -14.98
C LEU A 115 9.63 8.97 -15.78
N VAL A 116 9.78 7.80 -15.14
CA VAL A 116 10.14 6.57 -15.85
C VAL A 116 9.07 6.20 -16.88
N ALA A 117 7.78 6.39 -16.53
CA ALA A 117 6.69 6.14 -17.47
C ALA A 117 6.70 7.12 -18.65
N LEU A 118 6.92 8.41 -18.38
CA LEU A 118 7.02 9.44 -19.40
C LEU A 118 8.19 9.17 -20.36
N ILE A 119 9.38 8.86 -19.83
CA ILE A 119 10.55 8.51 -20.63
C ILE A 119 10.25 7.30 -21.52
N ASN A 120 9.62 6.26 -20.96
CA ASN A 120 9.29 5.08 -21.75
C ASN A 120 8.32 5.41 -22.91
N ILE A 121 7.30 6.23 -22.67
CA ILE A 121 6.37 6.67 -23.72
C ILE A 121 7.11 7.45 -24.81
N LEU A 122 8.01 8.37 -24.42
CA LEU A 122 8.78 9.19 -25.37
C LEU A 122 9.72 8.34 -26.23
N VAL A 123 10.44 7.37 -25.63
CA VAL A 123 11.36 6.48 -26.36
C VAL A 123 10.60 5.57 -27.34
N LEU A 124 9.46 5.03 -26.92
CA LEU A 124 8.61 4.23 -27.81
C LEU A 124 8.06 5.07 -28.96
N HIS A 125 7.66 6.32 -28.70
CA HIS A 125 7.17 7.23 -29.73
C HIS A 125 8.26 7.62 -30.73
N SER A 126 9.53 7.69 -30.31
CA SER A 126 10.67 7.92 -31.20
C SER A 126 11.14 6.68 -31.97
N GLY A 127 10.41 5.55 -31.89
CA GLY A 127 10.78 4.29 -32.56
C GLY A 127 11.89 3.49 -31.86
N GLY A 128 12.22 3.84 -30.62
CA GLY A 128 13.16 3.09 -29.78
C GLY A 128 12.53 1.84 -29.17
N THR A 129 13.35 1.05 -28.47
CA THR A 129 12.88 -0.09 -27.68
C THR A 129 12.37 0.36 -26.32
N MET A 130 11.53 -0.48 -25.70
CA MET A 130 10.93 -0.19 -24.40
C MET A 130 12.01 0.04 -23.32
N PHE A 131 12.02 1.23 -22.70
CA PHE A 131 13.01 1.63 -21.70
C PHE A 131 12.93 0.78 -20.41
N SER A 132 11.71 0.42 -20.00
CA SER A 132 11.46 -0.43 -18.84
C SER A 132 10.26 -1.32 -19.09
N ASN A 133 10.26 -2.55 -18.60
CA ASN A 133 9.14 -3.46 -18.78
C ASN A 133 8.01 -3.15 -17.79
N TRP A 134 6.86 -2.72 -18.33
CA TRP A 134 5.71 -2.28 -17.53
C TRP A 134 4.59 -3.31 -17.36
N GLN A 135 4.77 -4.54 -17.87
CA GLN A 135 3.69 -5.54 -18.02
C GLN A 135 2.89 -5.82 -16.74
N PHE A 136 3.47 -5.62 -15.55
CA PHE A 136 2.75 -5.70 -14.26
C PHE A 136 2.99 -4.51 -13.31
N THR A 137 3.68 -3.47 -13.77
CA THR A 137 4.10 -2.34 -12.93
C THR A 137 3.37 -1.04 -13.25
N TYR A 138 2.53 -0.99 -14.30
CA TYR A 138 1.71 0.20 -14.60
C TYR A 138 0.77 0.61 -13.46
N GLN A 139 0.35 -0.34 -12.63
CA GLN A 139 -0.41 -0.04 -11.41
C GLN A 139 0.35 0.89 -10.44
N PHE A 140 1.69 0.92 -10.48
CA PHE A 140 2.51 1.76 -9.60
C PHE A 140 2.32 3.26 -9.84
N LEU A 141 1.80 3.66 -11.00
CA LEU A 141 1.45 5.06 -11.26
C LEU A 141 0.40 5.59 -10.26
N LEU A 142 -0.48 4.71 -9.76
CA LEU A 142 -1.47 5.02 -8.74
C LEU A 142 -1.13 4.41 -7.38
N ALA A 143 -0.57 3.20 -7.35
CA ALA A 143 -0.30 2.50 -6.10
C ALA A 143 0.78 3.21 -5.26
N VAL A 144 1.81 3.80 -5.89
CA VAL A 144 2.86 4.57 -5.18
C VAL A 144 2.30 5.82 -4.50
N PRO A 145 1.59 6.74 -5.20
CA PRO A 145 1.05 7.93 -4.54
C PRO A 145 0.03 7.58 -3.45
N VAL A 146 -0.81 6.56 -3.67
CA VAL A 146 -1.75 6.07 -2.65
C VAL A 146 -1.01 5.54 -1.42
N THR A 147 0.05 4.75 -1.62
CA THR A 147 0.88 4.22 -0.52
C THR A 147 1.52 5.33 0.30
N VAL A 148 2.11 6.34 -0.37
CA VAL A 148 2.72 7.49 0.30
C VAL A 148 1.67 8.27 1.11
N TYR A 149 0.51 8.52 0.51
CA TYR A 149 -0.60 9.21 1.15
C TYR A 149 -1.09 8.46 2.40
N LEU A 150 -1.37 7.16 2.27
CA LEU A 150 -1.86 6.33 3.38
C LEU A 150 -0.84 6.24 4.51
N CYS A 151 0.43 6.01 4.21
CA CYS A 151 1.50 6.00 5.22
C CYS A 151 1.57 7.33 5.99
N ARG A 152 1.36 8.47 5.34
CA ARG A 152 1.37 9.78 5.99
C ARG A 152 0.10 10.01 6.81
N ARG A 153 -1.09 9.72 6.28
CA ARG A 153 -2.37 9.89 7.00
C ARG A 153 -2.46 9.00 8.23
N LEU A 154 -2.14 7.72 8.09
CA LEU A 154 -2.22 6.77 9.21
C LEU A 154 -1.22 7.13 10.31
N TYR A 155 -0.01 7.60 9.94
CA TYR A 155 0.95 8.09 10.90
C TYR A 155 0.47 9.37 11.62
N LYS A 156 -0.20 10.30 10.94
CA LYS A 156 -0.73 11.51 11.59
C LYS A 156 -1.74 11.18 12.69
N VAL A 157 -2.61 10.20 12.44
CA VAL A 157 -3.65 9.77 13.39
C VAL A 157 -3.05 8.93 14.53
N THR A 158 -2.15 7.99 14.22
CA THR A 158 -1.70 6.97 15.18
C THR A 158 -0.33 7.23 15.79
N ARG A 159 0.46 8.12 15.19
CA ARG A 159 1.88 8.36 15.50
C ARG A 159 2.73 7.09 15.45
N SER A 160 2.33 6.10 14.66
CA SER A 160 3.05 4.82 14.51
C SER A 160 3.33 4.53 13.04
N VAL A 161 4.59 4.24 12.71
CA VAL A 161 4.98 3.85 11.34
C VAL A 161 4.48 2.45 10.96
N TRP A 162 4.23 1.61 11.95
CA TRP A 162 3.83 0.20 11.78
C TRP A 162 2.48 0.06 11.10
N LEU A 163 1.48 0.86 11.51
CA LEU A 163 0.13 0.77 10.95
C LEU A 163 0.11 1.11 9.46
N GLY A 164 0.82 2.18 9.08
CA GLY A 164 0.95 2.59 7.68
C GLY A 164 1.53 1.48 6.81
N ALA A 165 2.62 0.86 7.27
CA ALA A 165 3.28 -0.24 6.57
C ALA A 165 2.39 -1.49 6.44
N PHE A 166 1.69 -1.89 7.50
CA PHE A 166 0.79 -3.05 7.43
C PHE A 166 -0.42 -2.81 6.52
N VAL A 167 -1.10 -1.65 6.65
CA VAL A 167 -2.27 -1.33 5.82
C VAL A 167 -1.88 -1.26 4.35
N THR A 168 -0.83 -0.51 4.02
CA THR A 168 -0.39 -0.38 2.62
C THR A 168 0.14 -1.69 2.07
N GLY A 169 0.84 -2.51 2.86
CA GLY A 169 1.31 -3.83 2.44
C GLY A 169 0.15 -4.78 2.12
N LEU A 170 -0.90 -4.80 2.94
CA LEU A 170 -2.09 -5.61 2.67
C LEU A 170 -2.87 -5.12 1.44
N ILE A 171 -3.01 -3.79 1.27
CA ILE A 171 -3.68 -3.21 0.09
C ILE A 171 -2.91 -3.54 -1.18
N LEU A 172 -1.58 -3.36 -1.20
CA LEU A 172 -0.75 -3.71 -2.34
C LEU A 172 -0.78 -5.21 -2.63
N GLY A 173 -0.70 -6.05 -1.60
CA GLY A 173 -0.82 -7.50 -1.77
C GLY A 173 -2.16 -7.89 -2.39
N TRP A 174 -3.26 -7.30 -1.91
CA TRP A 174 -4.59 -7.51 -2.49
C TRP A 174 -4.65 -7.06 -3.95
N SER A 175 -4.14 -5.87 -4.28
CA SER A 175 -4.16 -5.36 -5.66
C SER A 175 -3.28 -6.16 -6.62
N PHE A 176 -2.24 -6.83 -6.13
CA PHE A 176 -1.39 -7.70 -6.96
C PHE A 176 -2.04 -9.06 -7.20
N VAL A 177 -2.63 -9.64 -6.16
CA VAL A 177 -3.17 -11.00 -6.21
C VAL A 177 -4.54 -11.04 -6.87
N ALA A 178 -5.40 -10.03 -6.67
CA ALA A 178 -6.76 -10.06 -7.21
C ALA A 178 -6.82 -10.13 -8.75
N PRO A 179 -6.07 -9.31 -9.52
CA PRO A 179 -6.05 -9.43 -10.97
C PRO A 179 -5.36 -10.72 -11.47
N ALA A 180 -4.44 -11.28 -10.69
CA ALA A 180 -3.68 -12.48 -11.06
C ALA A 180 -4.40 -13.79 -10.69
N GLY A 181 -5.27 -13.78 -9.68
CA GLY A 181 -5.89 -14.98 -9.07
C GLY A 181 -6.79 -15.79 -10.01
N TYR A 182 -7.18 -15.23 -11.16
CA TYR A 182 -7.93 -15.97 -12.18
C TYR A 182 -7.05 -16.62 -13.26
N ILE A 183 -5.74 -16.35 -13.25
CA ILE A 183 -4.81 -16.82 -14.29
C ILE A 183 -4.26 -18.22 -13.95
N ILE A 184 -4.22 -18.60 -12.66
CA ILE A 184 -3.69 -19.88 -12.19
C ILE A 184 -4.77 -20.63 -11.41
N TYR A 185 -5.21 -21.80 -11.90
CA TYR A 185 -6.16 -22.64 -11.19
C TYR A 185 -5.51 -23.22 -9.92
N HIS A 186 -6.04 -22.84 -8.76
CA HIS A 186 -5.76 -23.48 -7.49
C HIS A 186 -6.92 -24.41 -7.12
N ALA A 187 -6.61 -25.69 -6.91
CA ALA A 187 -7.60 -26.66 -6.46
C ALA A 187 -8.19 -26.22 -5.10
N PRO A 188 -9.51 -26.34 -4.89
CA PRO A 188 -10.15 -25.98 -3.62
C PRO A 188 -9.51 -26.72 -2.45
N GLY A 189 -9.07 -25.97 -1.43
CA GLY A 189 -8.57 -26.57 -0.20
C GLY A 189 -9.69 -27.19 0.64
N TRP A 190 -9.34 -27.99 1.65
CA TRP A 190 -10.32 -28.53 2.60
C TRP A 190 -11.25 -27.46 3.18
N PHE A 191 -10.72 -26.26 3.45
CA PHE A 191 -11.48 -25.13 3.99
C PHE A 191 -12.55 -24.61 3.02
N SER A 192 -12.20 -24.43 1.74
CA SER A 192 -13.13 -24.04 0.68
C SER A 192 -14.23 -25.09 0.48
N VAL A 193 -13.85 -26.38 0.52
CA VAL A 193 -14.81 -27.50 0.41
C VAL A 193 -15.75 -27.55 1.62
N PHE A 194 -15.24 -27.35 2.84
CA PHE A 194 -16.05 -27.43 4.06
C PHE A 194 -17.05 -26.29 4.18
N PHE A 195 -16.65 -25.06 3.80
CA PHE A 195 -17.49 -23.88 3.92
C PHE A 195 -18.25 -23.51 2.64
N HIS A 196 -18.09 -24.27 1.55
CA HIS A 196 -18.66 -23.99 0.23
C HIS A 196 -18.33 -22.58 -0.29
N ILE A 197 -17.07 -22.14 -0.12
CA ILE A 197 -16.56 -20.81 -0.53
C ILE A 197 -15.43 -20.95 -1.53
#